data_AF-A0AAU4AKM6-F1
#
_entry.id   AF-A0AAU4AKM6-F1
#
_cell.length_a   1.000
_cell.length_b   1.000
_cell.length_c   1.000
_cell.angle_alpha   90.00
_cell.angle_beta   90.00
_cell.angle_gamma   90.00
#
_symmetry.space_group_name_H-M   'P 1'
#
loop_
_entity.id
_entity.type
_entity.pdbx_description
1 polymer ?
#
loop_
_entity_poly.entity_id
_entity_poly.type
_entity_poly.pdbx_seq_one_letter_code
_entity_poly.pdbx_strand_id
1 'polypeptide(L)'
;MADLTLARVVQTSSAYPSQWDAWTVEGQYLYLRYRHGVGSVERHPSDDIGTWDAEESELLVEWDDGTDGGVIELADFLAAAGLRFAPNTEVSGG
;
A
#
# COMPACT_ATOMS: atom_id res chain seq x y z
N MET A 1 14.28 4.92 10.92
CA MET A 1 13.31 4.24 10.05
C MET A 1 12.01 4.99 10.20
N ALA A 2 11.49 5.58 9.13
CA ALA A 2 10.22 6.30 9.20
C ALA A 2 9.15 5.29 9.65
N ASP A 3 8.45 5.60 10.73
CA ASP A 3 7.33 4.80 11.21
C ASP A 3 6.17 5.09 10.24
N LEU A 4 5.97 4.20 9.26
CA LEU A 4 4.94 4.33 8.22
C LEU A 4 3.57 3.98 8.83
N THR A 5 3.07 4.90 9.63
CA THR A 5 1.77 4.79 10.29
C THR A 5 0.70 5.38 9.38
N LEU A 6 -0.28 4.54 9.03
CA LEU A 6 -1.34 4.86 8.07
C LEU A 6 -2.50 5.57 8.76
N ALA A 7 -2.85 6.75 8.31
CA ALA A 7 -4.05 7.48 8.75
C ALA A 7 -5.29 7.07 7.95
N ARG A 8 -5.14 6.67 6.69
CA ARG A 8 -6.25 6.25 5.85
C ARG A 8 -5.82 5.17 4.88
N VAL A 9 -6.69 4.20 4.64
CA VAL A 9 -6.51 3.16 3.62
C VAL A 9 -7.82 2.97 2.87
N VAL A 10 -7.76 2.98 1.54
CA VAL A 10 -8.88 2.80 0.64
C VAL A 10 -8.57 1.64 -0.29
N GLN A 11 -9.38 0.59 -0.25
CA GLN A 11 -9.26 -0.52 -1.20
C GLN A 11 -9.83 -0.11 -2.56
N THR A 12 -8.98 -0.10 -3.57
CA THR A 12 -9.36 0.23 -4.96
C THR A 12 -9.63 -1.03 -5.78
N SER A 13 -8.98 -2.14 -5.45
CA SER A 13 -9.25 -3.45 -6.02
C SER A 13 -9.07 -4.55 -4.99
N SER A 14 -10.08 -5.41 -4.81
CA SER A 14 -10.01 -6.64 -4.02
C SER A 14 -9.74 -7.90 -4.86
N ALA A 15 -9.57 -7.72 -6.17
CA ALA A 15 -9.42 -8.81 -7.13
C ALA A 15 -7.94 -9.14 -7.39
N TYR A 16 -7.60 -9.51 -8.63
CA TYR A 16 -6.25 -9.86 -9.05
C TYR A 16 -5.74 -8.79 -10.04
N PRO A 17 -4.89 -7.82 -9.61
CA PRO A 17 -4.24 -7.69 -8.31
C PRO A 17 -5.12 -7.04 -7.23
N SER A 18 -4.76 -7.30 -5.96
CA SER A 18 -5.29 -6.54 -4.84
C SER A 18 -4.52 -5.23 -4.69
N GLN A 19 -5.25 -4.12 -4.53
CA GLN A 19 -4.71 -2.77 -4.58
C GLN A 19 -5.38 -1.89 -3.53
N TRP A 20 -4.56 -1.05 -2.89
CA TRP A 20 -5.02 -0.06 -1.92
C TRP A 20 -4.27 1.25 -2.10
N ASP A 21 -5.01 2.33 -1.93
CA ASP A 21 -4.46 3.66 -1.74
C ASP A 21 -4.37 3.93 -0.25
N ALA A 22 -3.20 4.31 0.25
CA ALA A 22 -3.02 4.63 1.65
C ALA A 22 -2.39 6.01 1.83
N TRP A 23 -2.71 6.65 2.95
CA TRP A 23 -2.13 7.91 3.36
C TRP A 23 -1.54 7.74 4.75
N THR A 24 -0.30 8.16 4.91
CA THR A 24 0.33 8.25 6.23
C THR A 24 -0.26 9.39 7.05
N VAL A 25 0.01 9.39 8.35
CA VAL A 25 -0.34 10.52 9.24
C VAL A 25 0.30 11.85 8.82
N GLU A 26 1.39 11.83 8.05
CA GLU A 26 2.06 13.01 7.52
C GLU A 26 1.44 13.50 6.20
N GLY A 27 0.40 12.81 5.69
CA GLY A 27 -0.23 13.11 4.42
C GLY A 27 0.49 12.53 3.21
N GLN A 28 1.58 11.78 3.41
CA GLN A 28 2.26 11.08 2.32
C GLN A 28 1.35 9.99 1.75
N TYR A 29 1.10 10.05 0.44
CA TYR A 29 0.39 9.02 -0.30
C TYR A 29 1.30 7.82 -0.58
N LEU A 30 0.73 6.62 -0.40
CA LEU A 30 1.35 5.33 -0.60
C LEU A 30 0.42 4.48 -1.46
N TYR A 31 0.99 3.86 -2.47
CA TYR A 31 0.32 2.89 -3.32
C TYR A 31 0.72 1.48 -2.92
N LEU A 32 -0.26 0.67 -2.55
CA LEU A 32 -0.08 -0.70 -2.07
C LEU A 32 -0.61 -1.65 -3.14
N ARG A 33 0.22 -2.61 -3.55
CA ARG A 33 -0.13 -3.56 -4.59
C ARG A 33 0.34 -4.95 -4.25
N TYR A 34 -0.55 -5.94 -4.43
CA TYR A 34 -0.23 -7.36 -4.28
C TYR A 34 -0.59 -8.15 -5.53
N ARG A 35 0.40 -8.85 -6.10
CA ARG A 35 0.23 -9.65 -7.32
C ARG A 35 1.28 -10.76 -7.41
N HIS A 36 0.87 -11.97 -7.80
CA HIS A 36 1.78 -13.11 -8.00
C HIS A 36 2.69 -13.39 -6.79
N GLY A 37 2.19 -13.20 -5.56
CA GLY A 37 2.97 -13.34 -4.32
C GLY A 37 3.74 -12.13 -3.88
N VAL A 38 3.84 -11.16 -4.79
CA VAL A 38 4.68 -9.99 -4.59
C VAL A 38 3.83 -8.86 -4.06
N GLY A 39 4.18 -8.39 -2.86
CA GLY A 39 3.66 -7.17 -2.29
C GLY A 39 4.64 -6.03 -2.49
N SER A 40 4.14 -4.87 -2.92
CA SER A 40 4.93 -3.65 -3.07
C SER A 40 4.22 -2.45 -2.43
N VAL A 41 5.01 -1.60 -1.79
CA VAL A 41 4.59 -0.31 -1.23
C VAL A 41 5.41 0.77 -1.90
N GLU A 42 4.75 1.58 -2.68
CA GLU A 42 5.35 2.66 -3.46
C GLU A 42 4.90 4.01 -2.91
N ARG A 43 5.84 4.94 -2.73
CA ARG A 43 5.55 6.31 -2.35
C ARG A 43 5.45 7.15 -3.63
N HIS A 44 4.33 7.85 -3.80
CA HIS A 44 4.17 8.81 -4.89
C HIS A 44 3.91 10.21 -4.34
N PRO A 45 4.31 11.27 -5.08
CA PRO A 45 4.07 12.64 -4.65
C PRO A 45 2.57 13.00 -4.55
N SER A 46 1.70 12.28 -5.27
CA SER A 46 0.25 12.52 -5.30
C SER A 46 -0.54 11.24 -5.56
N ASP A 47 -1.83 11.24 -5.18
CA ASP A 47 -2.77 10.16 -5.52
C ASP A 47 -3.17 10.15 -7.00
N ASP A 48 -2.88 11.23 -7.73
CA ASP A 48 -3.15 11.32 -9.16
C ASP A 48 -2.14 10.51 -9.97
N ILE A 49 -2.57 9.33 -10.45
CA ILE A 49 -1.75 8.41 -11.26
C ILE A 49 -1.16 9.10 -12.49
N GLY A 50 -1.84 10.11 -13.05
CA GLY A 50 -1.35 10.88 -14.19
C GLY A 50 -0.13 11.75 -13.88
N THR A 51 0.15 11.98 -12.59
CA THR A 51 1.31 12.74 -12.08
C THR A 51 2.43 11.84 -11.57
N TRP A 52 2.29 10.52 -11.69
CA TRP A 52 3.32 9.59 -11.26
C TRP A 52 4.51 9.67 -12.19
N ASP A 53 5.48 10.48 -11.81
CA ASP A 53 6.79 10.49 -12.44
C ASP A 53 7.65 9.40 -11.81
N ALA A 54 8.28 8.56 -12.66
CA ALA A 54 9.12 7.46 -12.20
C ALA A 54 10.34 7.96 -11.42
N GLU A 55 10.75 9.23 -11.61
CA GLU A 55 11.85 9.85 -10.87
C GLU A 55 11.43 10.28 -9.44
N GLU A 56 10.14 10.53 -9.19
CA GLU A 56 9.61 10.93 -7.88
C GLU A 56 8.97 9.76 -7.11
N SER A 57 8.73 8.65 -7.80
CA SER A 57 8.16 7.43 -7.24
C SER A 57 9.26 6.62 -6.54
N GLU A 58 9.07 6.33 -5.26
CA GLU A 58 10.05 5.58 -4.45
C GLU A 58 9.44 4.28 -3.96
N LEU A 59 10.02 3.15 -4.35
CA LEU A 59 9.68 1.84 -3.79
C LEU A 59 10.21 1.76 -2.35
N LEU A 60 9.31 1.74 -1.38
CA LEU A 60 9.66 1.70 0.05
C LEU A 60 9.91 0.28 0.51
N VAL A 61 9.01 -0.63 0.14
CA VAL A 61 9.02 -2.02 0.60
C VAL A 61 8.56 -2.91 -0.55
N GLU A 62 9.30 -3.98 -0.80
CA GLU A 62 8.93 -5.06 -1.72
C GLU A 62 9.26 -6.39 -1.05
N TRP A 63 8.34 -7.34 -1.15
CA TRP A 63 8.53 -8.69 -0.65
C TRP A 63 7.84 -9.70 -1.54
N ASP A 64 8.35 -10.92 -1.49
CA ASP A 64 7.76 -12.10 -2.11
C ASP A 64 7.38 -13.08 -0.99
N ASP A 65 6.11 -13.42 -0.90
CA ASP A 65 5.59 -14.45 0.01
C ASP A 65 5.84 -15.87 -0.54
N GLY A 66 6.32 -15.99 -1.78
CA GLY A 66 6.57 -17.26 -2.44
C GLY A 66 5.31 -18.01 -2.87
N THR A 67 4.14 -17.40 -2.70
CA THR A 67 2.86 -17.88 -3.23
C THR A 67 2.59 -17.21 -4.57
N ASP A 68 2.14 -17.90 -5.62
CA ASP A 68 1.70 -17.20 -6.86
C ASP A 68 0.30 -16.56 -6.68
N GLY A 69 -0.01 -16.09 -5.46
CA GLY A 69 -1.31 -15.57 -5.07
C GLY A 69 -1.50 -14.12 -5.53
N GLY A 70 -2.74 -13.66 -5.66
CA GLY A 70 -2.98 -12.22 -5.93
C GLY A 70 -4.17 -11.66 -5.21
N VAL A 71 -4.64 -12.36 -4.19
CA VAL A 71 -5.53 -11.83 -3.17
C VAL A 71 -4.83 -11.99 -1.84
N ILE A 72 -4.82 -10.92 -1.07
CA ILE A 72 -4.30 -10.88 0.30
C ILE A 72 -5.19 -9.92 1.09
N GLU A 73 -5.45 -10.26 2.35
CA GLU A 73 -6.16 -9.35 3.24
C GLU A 73 -5.26 -8.16 3.60
N LEU A 74 -5.87 -6.99 3.79
CA LEU A 74 -5.12 -5.78 4.12
C LEU A 74 -4.27 -5.95 5.39
N ALA A 75 -4.80 -6.61 6.42
CA ALA A 75 -4.07 -6.82 7.67
C ALA A 75 -2.78 -7.65 7.46
N ASP A 76 -2.86 -8.72 6.68
CA ASP A 76 -1.71 -9.56 6.34
C ASP A 76 -0.70 -8.80 5.46
N PHE A 77 -1.18 -8.00 4.50
CA PHE A 77 -0.32 -7.16 3.68
C PHE A 77 0.47 -6.16 4.54
N LEU A 78 -0.18 -5.47 5.46
CA LEU A 78 0.49 -4.51 6.34
C LEU A 78 1.49 -5.17 7.27
N ALA A 79 1.16 -6.35 7.80
CA ALA A 79 2.08 -7.12 8.63
C ALA A 79 3.35 -7.52 7.85
N ALA A 80 3.20 -7.97 6.61
CA ALA A 80 4.32 -8.32 5.73
C ALA A 80 5.15 -7.10 5.33
N ALA A 81 4.50 -5.97 5.08
CA ALA A 81 5.15 -4.69 4.76
C ALA A 81 5.82 -4.00 5.96
N GLY A 82 5.54 -4.46 7.19
CA GLY A 82 5.95 -3.77 8.42
C GLY A 82 5.21 -2.45 8.67
N LEU A 83 4.06 -2.24 8.03
CA LEU A 83 3.20 -1.06 8.18
C LEU A 83 2.27 -1.21 9.39
N ARG A 84 1.85 -0.07 9.97
CA ARG A 84 0.90 -0.07 11.09
C ARG A 84 -0.24 0.91 10.88
N PHE A 85 -1.39 0.56 11.43
CA PHE A 85 -2.51 1.47 11.53
C PHE A 85 -2.29 2.50 12.65
N ALA A 86 -2.61 3.76 12.36
CA ALA A 86 -2.85 4.77 13.36
C ALA A 86 -4.06 4.39 14.24
N PRO A 87 -4.15 4.88 15.49
CA PRO A 87 -5.29 4.63 16.36
C PRO A 87 -6.64 5.09 15.78
N ASN A 88 -6.63 6.04 14.84
CA ASN A 88 -7.82 6.56 14.17
C ASN A 88 -7.79 6.28 12.66
N THR A 89 -7.18 5.17 12.22
CA THR A 89 -7.14 4.87 10.78
C THR A 89 -8.54 4.73 10.23
N GLU A 90 -8.82 5.49 9.17
CA GLU A 90 -9.99 5.31 8.35
C GLU A 90 -9.72 4.24 7.30
N VAL A 91 -10.39 3.09 7.40
CA VAL A 91 -10.30 2.01 6.41
C VAL A 91 -11.63 1.93 5.66
N SER A 92 -11.57 2.08 4.34
CA SER A 92 -12.73 2.00 3.46
C SER A 92 -12.48 0.96 2.36
N GLY A 93 -13.43 0.06 2.15
CA GLY A 93 -13.37 -0.96 1.09
C GLY A 93 -14.77 -1.29 0.58
N GLY A 94 -14.86 -1.70 -0.69
CA GLY A 94 -16.10 -2.07 -1.38
C GLY A 94 -16.29 -3.58 -1.49
#